data_AF-A0A9P9IAH6-F1
#
_entry.id   AF-A0A9P9IAH6-F1
#
_cell.length_a   1.000
_cell.length_b   1.000
_cell.length_c   1.000
_cell.angle_alpha   90.00
_cell.angle_beta   90.00
_cell.angle_gamma   90.00
#
_symmetry.space_group_name_H-M   'P 1'
#
loop_
_entity.id
_entity.type
_entity.pdbx_description
1 polymer ?
#
loop_
_entity_poly.entity_id
_entity_poly.type
_entity_poly.pdbx_seq_one_letter_code
_entity_poly.pdbx_strand_id
1 'polypeptide(L)'
;MSTHPSTSANTTLLPSNKHDHASLSHLSTLPASEWIDLVLYIGPFPGVYPDNESRGLLTWLQDVNWPIATPVAKLLLSVMNREESGEEVEKESKGDAMVVVEAVRRVLGESDDWQWIYNILSSIVMQIRDRVWVRRVLGREMEALRLRVPGREEGDWGFEGVVAEILGEAE
;
A
#
# COMPACT_ATOMS: atom_id res chain seq x y z
N MET A 1 -26.28 -16.59 17.88
CA MET A 1 -25.03 -16.41 17.13
C MET A 1 -24.69 -14.93 17.20
N SER A 2 -23.81 -14.55 18.11
CA SER A 2 -23.41 -13.16 18.30
C SER A 2 -22.34 -12.82 17.28
N THR A 3 -22.68 -11.98 16.31
CA THR A 3 -21.73 -11.35 15.40
C THR A 3 -20.91 -10.33 16.18
N HIS A 4 -19.61 -10.57 16.30
CA HIS A 4 -18.65 -9.62 16.86
C HIS A 4 -18.76 -8.26 16.15
N PRO A 5 -18.94 -7.14 16.86
CA PRO A 5 -18.69 -5.83 16.30
C PRO A 5 -17.25 -5.40 16.60
N SER A 6 -16.53 -5.05 15.52
CA SER A 6 -15.49 -4.02 15.45
C SER A 6 -14.23 -4.23 16.29
N THR A 7 -13.20 -4.83 15.69
CA THR A 7 -11.81 -4.51 16.03
C THR A 7 -11.64 -3.01 15.73
N SER A 8 -11.64 -2.16 16.75
CA SER A 8 -11.25 -0.77 16.59
C SER A 8 -9.78 -0.79 16.19
N ALA A 9 -9.49 -0.52 14.91
CA ALA A 9 -8.11 -0.39 14.45
C ALA A 9 -7.36 0.53 15.42
N ASN A 10 -6.23 0.05 15.98
CA ASN A 10 -5.48 0.79 16.99
C ASN A 10 -4.73 1.95 16.31
N THR A 11 -5.46 3.00 15.96
CA THR A 11 -4.95 4.16 15.22
C THR A 11 -3.82 4.89 15.95
N THR A 12 -3.62 4.63 17.24
CA THR A 12 -2.46 5.13 18.00
C THR A 12 -1.13 4.56 17.51
N LEU A 13 -1.15 3.48 16.73
CA LEU A 13 0.03 2.90 16.09
C LEU A 13 0.39 3.58 14.77
N LEU A 14 -0.50 4.40 14.19
CA LEU A 14 -0.16 5.16 13.00
C LEU A 14 0.89 6.21 13.34
N PRO A 15 1.86 6.45 12.44
CA PRO A 15 2.78 7.56 12.62
C PRO A 15 2.05 8.89 12.79
N SER A 16 2.54 9.72 13.71
CA SER A 16 1.94 11.03 14.00
C SER A 16 2.40 12.12 13.03
N ASN A 17 3.56 11.94 12.38
CA ASN A 17 4.14 12.89 11.43
C ASN A 17 5.20 12.21 10.53
N LYS A 18 5.67 12.94 9.51
CA LYS A 18 6.64 12.46 8.51
C LYS A 18 8.03 12.08 9.04
N HIS A 19 8.32 12.33 10.31
CA HIS A 19 9.57 11.98 11.01
C HIS A 19 9.37 10.93 12.11
N ASP A 20 8.17 10.39 12.28
CA ASP A 20 7.85 9.46 13.37
C ASP A 20 8.32 8.02 13.08
N HIS A 21 9.63 7.82 13.18
CA HIS A 21 10.26 6.51 13.03
C HIS A 21 9.98 5.57 14.21
N ALA A 22 9.58 6.11 15.37
CA ALA A 22 9.33 5.31 16.57
C ALA A 22 8.09 4.42 16.38
N SER A 23 7.01 4.99 15.87
CA SER A 23 5.77 4.25 15.56
C SER A 23 6.02 3.10 14.57
N LEU A 24 6.83 3.32 13.52
CA LEU A 24 7.17 2.26 12.58
C LEU A 24 8.09 1.18 13.16
N SER A 25 9.05 1.58 13.98
CA SER A 25 9.92 0.62 14.67
C SER A 25 9.07 -0.30 15.53
N HIS A 26 8.08 0.25 16.24
CA HIS A 26 7.14 -0.54 17.01
C HIS A 26 6.28 -1.45 16.13
N LEU A 27 5.67 -0.92 15.06
CA LEU A 27 4.87 -1.70 14.11
C LEU A 27 5.64 -2.90 13.52
N SER A 28 6.93 -2.72 13.20
CA SER A 28 7.77 -3.80 12.66
C SER A 28 8.02 -4.96 13.64
N THR A 29 7.78 -4.75 14.93
CA THR A 29 7.88 -5.79 15.97
C THR A 29 6.56 -6.52 16.22
N LEU A 30 5.45 -6.01 15.71
CA LEU A 30 4.12 -6.60 15.88
C LEU A 30 3.81 -7.59 14.75
N PRO A 31 3.03 -8.66 15.02
CA PRO A 31 2.42 -9.46 13.98
C PRO A 31 1.60 -8.59 13.03
N ALA A 32 1.59 -8.93 11.73
CA ALA A 32 0.85 -8.17 10.72
C ALA A 32 -0.65 -8.04 11.07
N SER A 33 -1.27 -9.09 11.59
CA SER A 33 -2.65 -9.10 12.08
C SER A 33 -3.00 -7.98 13.08
N GLU A 34 -2.03 -7.43 13.81
CA GLU A 34 -2.24 -6.35 14.80
C GLU A 34 -2.35 -4.96 14.15
N TRP A 35 -1.83 -4.79 12.94
CA TRP A 35 -1.74 -3.48 12.28
C TRP A 35 -2.22 -3.45 10.84
N ILE A 36 -2.53 -4.59 10.22
CA ILE A 36 -2.87 -4.67 8.79
C ILE A 36 -4.09 -3.83 8.41
N ASP A 37 -5.05 -3.67 9.33
CA ASP A 37 -6.22 -2.81 9.14
C ASP A 37 -5.86 -1.31 9.09
N LEU A 38 -4.64 -0.94 9.46
CA LEU A 38 -4.12 0.42 9.35
C LEU A 38 -3.53 0.73 7.98
N VAL A 39 -3.41 -0.25 7.06
CA VAL A 39 -2.80 -0.02 5.73
C VAL A 39 -3.58 1.02 4.93
N LEU A 40 -4.91 0.90 4.91
CA LEU A 40 -5.83 1.89 4.38
C LEU A 40 -6.95 2.14 5.39
N TYR A 41 -6.72 3.10 6.29
CA TYR A 41 -7.69 3.47 7.31
C TYR A 41 -8.53 4.66 6.83
N ILE A 42 -9.84 4.49 6.66
CA ILE A 42 -10.76 5.57 6.30
C ILE A 42 -11.72 5.76 7.48
N GLY A 43 -11.35 6.66 8.40
CA GLY A 43 -12.16 6.98 9.56
C GLY A 43 -11.90 8.41 10.05
N PRO A 44 -12.82 8.99 10.84
CA PRO A 44 -12.61 10.30 11.42
C PRO A 44 -11.45 10.24 12.41
N PHE A 45 -10.33 10.90 12.11
CA PHE A 45 -9.25 11.08 13.07
C PHE A 45 -9.75 12.01 14.19
N PRO A 46 -9.82 11.58 15.46
CA PRO A 46 -10.18 12.49 16.54
C PRO A 46 -8.97 13.40 16.84
N GLY A 47 -8.99 14.60 16.27
CA GLY A 47 -8.13 15.71 16.66
C GLY A 47 -6.90 15.94 15.77
N VAL A 48 -6.92 17.11 15.12
CA VAL A 48 -5.77 17.88 14.60
C VAL A 48 -5.11 17.35 13.31
N TYR A 49 -5.72 17.64 12.16
CA TYR A 49 -5.26 18.59 11.13
C TYR A 49 -6.21 18.48 9.90
N PRO A 50 -6.67 19.57 9.27
CA PRO A 50 -7.66 19.52 8.20
C PRO A 50 -7.10 19.24 6.79
N ASP A 51 -5.78 19.03 6.66
CA ASP A 51 -5.14 19.22 5.35
C ASP A 51 -4.63 17.93 4.69
N ASN A 52 -4.77 16.77 5.33
CA ASN A 52 -4.58 15.47 4.69
C ASN A 52 -5.40 14.41 5.43
N GLU A 53 -6.46 13.95 4.76
CA GLU A 53 -7.22 12.76 5.14
C GLU A 53 -6.22 11.62 5.41
N SER A 54 -6.00 11.31 6.69
CA SER A 54 -5.03 10.29 7.08
C SER A 54 -5.61 8.91 6.77
N ARG A 55 -5.37 8.47 5.53
CA ARG A 55 -5.86 7.24 4.90
C ARG A 55 -5.04 6.00 5.31
N GLY A 56 -4.54 5.94 6.54
CA GLY A 56 -3.69 4.84 7.01
C GLY A 56 -2.23 4.91 6.51
N LEU A 57 -1.51 3.79 6.57
CA LEU A 57 -0.07 3.71 6.28
C LEU A 57 0.26 4.13 4.84
N LEU A 58 -0.58 3.80 3.84
CA LEU A 58 -0.32 4.17 2.45
C LEU A 58 -0.23 5.69 2.21
N THR A 59 -0.85 6.51 3.06
CA THR A 59 -0.80 7.98 2.97
C THR A 59 0.63 8.51 3.04
N TRP A 60 1.50 7.83 3.79
CA TRP A 60 2.90 8.23 3.94
C TRP A 60 3.73 8.04 2.66
N LEU A 61 3.14 7.46 1.61
CA LEU A 61 3.73 7.34 0.28
C LEU A 61 3.27 8.43 -0.70
N GLN A 62 2.46 9.40 -0.27
CA GLN A 62 2.11 10.56 -1.10
C GLN A 62 3.34 11.38 -1.52
N ASP A 63 4.35 11.46 -0.66
CA ASP A 63 5.62 12.14 -0.93
C ASP A 63 6.80 11.25 -0.51
N VAL A 64 7.52 10.73 -1.49
CA VAL A 64 8.71 9.89 -1.27
C VAL A 64 9.86 10.62 -0.57
N ASN A 65 9.83 11.96 -0.52
CA ASN A 65 10.82 12.75 0.21
C ASN A 65 10.55 12.79 1.72
N TRP A 66 9.40 12.31 2.18
CA TRP A 66 9.15 12.17 3.60
C TRP A 66 10.07 11.10 4.19
N PRO A 67 10.81 11.40 5.29
CA PRO A 67 11.74 10.43 5.89
C PRO A 67 11.09 9.10 6.25
N ILE A 68 9.79 9.12 6.55
CA ILE A 68 9.01 7.93 6.90
C ILE A 68 8.54 7.09 5.69
N ALA A 69 8.54 7.64 4.47
CA ALA A 69 7.99 6.97 3.29
C ALA A 69 8.69 5.64 2.99
N THR A 70 10.03 5.64 2.94
CA THR A 70 10.81 4.42 2.68
C THR A 70 10.61 3.36 3.78
N PRO A 71 10.70 3.70 5.08
CA PRO A 71 10.33 2.77 6.15
C PRO A 71 8.92 2.18 6.04
N VAL A 72 7.90 2.99 5.71
CA VAL A 72 6.54 2.48 5.46
C VAL A 72 6.54 1.49 4.30
N ALA A 73 7.17 1.85 3.18
CA ALA A 73 7.22 0.98 2.02
C ALA A 73 7.85 -0.37 2.36
N LYS A 74 8.95 -0.38 3.11
CA LYS A 74 9.60 -1.61 3.58
C LYS A 74 8.71 -2.44 4.49
N LEU A 75 7.97 -1.81 5.40
CA LEU A 75 7.02 -2.51 6.27
C LEU A 75 5.93 -3.21 5.44
N LEU A 76 5.31 -2.51 4.50
CA LEU A 76 4.28 -3.07 3.62
C LEU A 76 4.85 -4.19 2.73
N LEU A 77 6.04 -3.98 2.17
CA LEU A 77 6.73 -5.00 1.38
C LEU A 77 7.09 -6.25 2.18
N SER A 78 7.35 -6.13 3.48
CA SER A 78 7.65 -7.28 4.33
C SER A 78 6.48 -8.27 4.43
N VAL A 79 5.24 -7.77 4.32
CA VAL A 79 4.03 -8.59 4.27
C VAL A 79 3.85 -9.19 2.87
N MET A 80 4.10 -8.38 1.83
CA MET A 80 3.89 -8.76 0.43
C MET A 80 4.93 -9.73 -0.13
N ASN A 81 6.16 -9.68 0.39
CA ASN A 81 7.29 -10.52 -0.04
C ASN A 81 7.63 -11.62 0.98
N ARG A 82 6.76 -11.89 1.96
CA ARG A 82 7.01 -12.93 2.96
C ARG A 82 7.06 -14.29 2.26
N GLU A 83 8.26 -14.82 2.08
CA GLU A 83 8.50 -16.10 1.40
C GLU A 83 7.71 -17.22 2.08
N GLU A 84 7.07 -18.07 1.26
CA GLU A 84 6.27 -19.23 1.64
C GLU A 84 7.13 -20.27 2.39
N SER A 85 7.33 -20.07 3.69
CA SER A 85 7.91 -21.09 4.56
C SER A 85 6.79 -21.83 5.31
N GLY A 86 6.12 -22.77 4.62
CA GLY A 86 5.24 -23.79 5.21
C GLY A 86 3.72 -23.61 5.04
N GLU A 87 3.00 -24.74 4.92
CA GLU A 87 1.56 -24.85 4.59
C GLU A 87 0.59 -24.14 5.57
N GLU A 88 0.92 -24.01 6.86
CA GLU A 88 0.04 -23.35 7.84
C GLU A 88 0.25 -21.83 7.90
N VAL A 89 1.46 -21.34 7.60
CA VAL A 89 1.77 -19.90 7.49
C VAL A 89 1.18 -19.33 6.18
N GLU A 90 0.93 -20.19 5.20
CA GLU A 90 0.48 -19.85 3.86
C GLU A 90 -0.92 -19.17 3.83
N LYS A 91 -1.85 -19.55 4.73
CA LYS A 91 -3.22 -19.03 4.71
C LYS A 91 -3.34 -17.63 5.34
N GLU A 92 -2.75 -17.42 6.51
CA GLU A 92 -2.77 -16.11 7.18
C GLU A 92 -1.89 -15.10 6.45
N SER A 93 -0.68 -15.48 6.04
CA SER A 93 0.24 -14.59 5.30
C SER A 93 -0.35 -14.13 3.97
N LYS A 94 -1.13 -14.99 3.29
CA LYS A 94 -1.86 -14.63 2.08
C LYS A 94 -3.03 -13.70 2.38
N GLY A 95 -3.69 -13.84 3.53
CA GLY A 95 -4.73 -12.93 3.99
C GLY A 95 -4.20 -11.51 4.17
N ASP A 96 -3.09 -11.36 4.90
CA ASP A 96 -2.48 -10.05 5.17
C ASP A 96 -1.98 -9.36 3.89
N ALA A 97 -1.31 -10.10 3.00
CA ALA A 97 -0.88 -9.57 1.71
C ALA A 97 -2.07 -9.08 0.88
N MET A 98 -3.21 -9.80 0.92
CA MET A 98 -4.42 -9.39 0.21
C MET A 98 -5.04 -8.09 0.76
N VAL A 99 -4.88 -7.79 2.05
CA VAL A 99 -5.31 -6.49 2.60
C VAL A 99 -4.51 -5.35 1.98
N VAL A 100 -3.18 -5.50 1.85
CA VAL A 100 -2.33 -4.52 1.19
C VAL A 100 -2.67 -4.40 -0.30
N VAL A 101 -2.92 -5.52 -0.99
CA VAL A 101 -3.37 -5.52 -2.39
C VAL A 101 -4.65 -4.72 -2.53
N GLU A 102 -5.67 -4.99 -1.71
CA GLU A 102 -6.96 -4.32 -1.81
C GLU A 102 -6.84 -2.82 -1.50
N ALA A 103 -6.01 -2.46 -0.54
CA ALA A 103 -5.66 -1.08 -0.25
C ALA A 103 -5.00 -0.37 -1.44
N VAL A 104 -4.03 -1.03 -2.10
CA VAL A 104 -3.38 -0.51 -3.32
C VAL A 104 -4.40 -0.38 -4.46
N ARG A 105 -5.21 -1.41 -4.74
CA ARG A 105 -6.25 -1.37 -5.78
C ARG A 105 -7.18 -0.18 -5.60
N ARG A 106 -7.57 0.09 -4.36
CA ARG A 106 -8.43 1.22 -4.04
C ARG A 106 -7.78 2.55 -4.36
N VAL A 107 -6.50 2.74 -4.02
CA VAL A 107 -5.78 3.98 -4.39
C VAL A 107 -5.67 4.10 -5.92
N LEU A 108 -5.30 3.04 -6.64
CA LEU A 108 -5.21 3.08 -8.11
C LEU A 108 -6.56 3.36 -8.78
N GLY A 109 -7.63 2.78 -8.25
CA GLY A 109 -8.98 2.87 -8.81
C GLY A 109 -9.73 4.16 -8.46
N GLU A 110 -9.52 4.72 -7.28
CA GLU A 110 -10.33 5.83 -6.76
C GLU A 110 -9.58 7.16 -6.62
N SER A 111 -8.24 7.15 -6.62
CA SER A 111 -7.46 8.38 -6.52
C SER A 111 -7.29 9.05 -7.88
N ASP A 112 -7.27 10.38 -7.87
CA ASP A 112 -6.80 11.23 -8.99
C ASP A 112 -5.47 11.93 -8.64
N ASP A 113 -4.90 11.63 -7.46
CA ASP A 113 -3.53 12.01 -7.10
C ASP A 113 -2.55 11.08 -7.82
N TRP A 114 -2.17 11.48 -9.02
CA TRP A 114 -1.23 10.72 -9.85
C TRP A 114 0.11 10.54 -9.14
N GLN A 115 0.60 11.53 -8.39
CA GLN A 115 1.91 11.46 -7.75
C GLN A 115 1.91 10.36 -6.71
N TRP A 116 0.84 10.28 -5.92
CA TRP A 116 0.66 9.22 -4.96
C TRP A 116 0.53 7.84 -5.62
N ILE A 117 -0.24 7.73 -6.70
CA ILE A 117 -0.34 6.51 -7.50
C ILE A 117 1.05 6.06 -7.96
N TYR A 118 1.82 6.96 -8.58
CA TYR A 118 3.17 6.66 -9.08
C TYR A 118 4.11 6.21 -7.96
N ASN A 119 4.06 6.89 -6.81
CA ASN A 119 4.88 6.53 -5.67
C ASN A 119 4.52 5.15 -5.11
N ILE A 120 3.24 4.77 -5.08
CA ILE A 120 2.81 3.41 -4.70
C ILE A 120 3.32 2.38 -5.72
N LEU A 121 3.18 2.66 -7.02
CA LEU A 121 3.67 1.73 -8.05
C LEU A 121 5.17 1.50 -7.90
N SER A 122 5.97 2.56 -7.82
CA SER A 122 7.44 2.48 -7.78
C SER A 122 7.98 1.94 -6.44
N SER A 123 7.37 2.33 -5.32
CA SER A 123 7.85 1.99 -3.97
C SER A 123 7.31 0.65 -3.45
N ILE A 124 6.15 0.19 -3.94
CA ILE A 124 5.52 -1.06 -3.50
C ILE A 124 5.44 -2.04 -4.67
N VAL A 125 4.64 -1.75 -5.69
CA VAL A 125 4.24 -2.74 -6.69
C VAL A 125 5.45 -3.25 -7.48
N MET A 126 6.30 -2.35 -7.93
CA MET A 126 7.57 -2.66 -8.61
C MET A 126 8.58 -3.34 -7.69
N GLN A 127 8.42 -3.34 -6.37
CA GLN A 127 9.37 -3.98 -5.45
C GLN A 127 8.91 -5.39 -5.00
N ILE A 128 7.73 -5.84 -5.45
CA ILE A 128 7.24 -7.21 -5.18
C ILE A 128 7.96 -8.20 -6.10
N ARG A 129 8.55 -9.26 -5.53
CA ARG A 129 9.38 -10.22 -6.28
C ARG A 129 8.58 -11.09 -7.25
N ASP A 130 7.43 -11.60 -6.80
CA ASP A 130 6.61 -12.49 -7.63
C ASP A 130 5.77 -11.70 -8.64
N ARG A 131 6.34 -11.51 -9.83
CA ARG A 131 5.66 -10.83 -10.96
C ARG A 131 4.45 -11.57 -11.48
N VAL A 132 4.40 -12.90 -11.36
CA VAL A 132 3.23 -13.68 -11.79
C VAL A 132 2.07 -13.40 -10.83
N TRP A 133 2.34 -13.40 -9.54
CA TRP A 133 1.35 -13.05 -8.51
C TRP A 133 0.88 -11.60 -8.65
N VAL A 134 1.79 -10.63 -8.82
CA VAL A 134 1.44 -9.22 -9.03
C VAL A 134 0.51 -9.08 -10.22
N ARG A 135 0.84 -9.66 -11.38
CA ARG A 135 -0.04 -9.61 -12.57
C ARG A 135 -1.40 -10.23 -12.31
N ARG A 136 -1.45 -11.35 -11.59
CA ARG A 136 -2.70 -12.02 -11.23
C ARG A 136 -3.58 -11.16 -10.33
N VAL A 137 -3.01 -10.38 -9.42
CA VAL A 137 -3.78 -9.63 -8.41
C VAL A 137 -3.94 -8.14 -8.72
N LEU A 138 -3.10 -7.53 -9.55
CA LEU A 138 -3.18 -6.10 -9.91
C LEU A 138 -3.31 -5.84 -11.41
N GLY A 139 -3.23 -6.87 -12.27
CA GLY A 139 -3.20 -6.67 -13.73
C GLY A 139 -4.41 -5.93 -14.28
N ARG A 140 -5.62 -6.21 -13.75
CA ARG A 140 -6.84 -5.50 -14.17
C ARG A 140 -6.76 -4.00 -13.83
N GLU A 141 -6.25 -3.68 -12.65
CA GLU A 141 -6.10 -2.30 -12.19
C GLU A 141 -5.02 -1.56 -12.97
N MET A 142 -3.93 -2.24 -13.36
CA MET A 142 -2.91 -1.68 -14.25
C MET A 142 -3.48 -1.32 -15.62
N GLU A 143 -4.28 -2.21 -16.21
CA GLU A 143 -4.96 -1.94 -17.49
C GLU A 143 -5.96 -0.79 -17.39
N ALA A 144 -6.74 -0.76 -16.31
CA ALA A 144 -7.66 0.34 -16.04
C ALA A 144 -6.91 1.67 -15.84
N LEU A 145 -5.76 1.64 -15.16
CA LEU A 145 -4.91 2.80 -14.95
C LEU A 145 -4.37 3.32 -16.28
N ARG A 146 -3.86 2.46 -17.17
CA ARG A 146 -3.38 2.83 -18.51
C ARG A 146 -4.41 3.62 -19.32
N LEU A 147 -5.69 3.27 -19.18
CA LEU A 147 -6.79 3.96 -19.85
C LEU A 147 -7.18 5.30 -19.20
N ARG A 148 -6.82 5.51 -17.93
CA ARG A 148 -7.14 6.72 -17.16
C ARG A 148 -6.01 7.74 -17.10
N VAL A 149 -4.74 7.32 -17.22
CA VAL A 149 -3.58 8.22 -17.10
C VAL A 149 -3.71 9.35 -18.14
N PRO A 150 -3.69 10.63 -17.72
CA PRO A 150 -3.74 11.73 -18.65
C PRO A 150 -2.40 11.85 -19.38
N GLY A 151 -2.44 12.27 -20.64
CA GLY A 151 -1.26 12.21 -21.53
C GLY A 151 -0.06 13.08 -21.13
N ARG A 152 -0.18 13.97 -20.13
CA ARG A 152 0.93 14.79 -19.64
C ARG A 152 1.74 14.05 -18.57
N GLU A 153 1.05 13.43 -17.63
CA GLU A 153 1.59 12.61 -16.54
C GLU A 153 2.32 11.38 -17.09
N GLU A 154 1.84 10.86 -18.22
CA GLU A 154 2.51 9.82 -19.00
C GLU A 154 3.94 10.22 -19.41
N GLY A 155 4.09 11.42 -19.99
CA GLY A 155 5.39 11.91 -20.46
C GLY A 155 6.35 12.34 -19.35
N ASP A 156 5.83 12.87 -18.24
CA ASP A 156 6.68 13.40 -17.16
C ASP A 156 7.25 12.30 -16.26
N TRP A 157 6.51 11.20 -16.02
CA TRP A 157 6.90 10.17 -15.05
C TRP A 157 7.12 8.76 -15.64
N GLY A 158 6.80 8.56 -16.93
CA GLY A 158 6.97 7.26 -17.60
C GLY A 158 6.00 6.19 -17.08
N PHE A 159 4.75 6.58 -16.86
CA PHE A 159 3.71 5.72 -16.30
C PHE A 159 3.47 4.45 -17.13
N GLU A 160 3.46 4.56 -18.46
CA GLU A 160 3.30 3.46 -19.40
C GLU A 160 4.44 2.46 -19.26
N GLY A 161 5.69 2.93 -19.09
CA GLY A 161 6.84 2.05 -18.85
C GLY A 161 6.69 1.25 -17.57
N VAL A 162 6.29 1.91 -16.47
CA VAL A 162 6.04 1.26 -15.18
C VAL A 162 4.90 0.25 -15.27
N VAL A 163 3.79 0.63 -15.91
CA VAL A 163 2.62 -0.23 -16.09
C VAL A 163 2.95 -1.43 -16.99
N ALA A 164 3.66 -1.21 -18.10
CA ALA A 164 4.11 -2.26 -19.00
C ALA A 164 5.06 -3.24 -18.31
N GLU A 165 6.00 -2.75 -17.49
CA GLU A 165 6.88 -3.63 -16.70
C GLU A 165 6.08 -4.50 -15.72
N ILE A 166 5.09 -3.92 -15.03
CA ILE A 166 4.22 -4.68 -14.11
C ILE A 166 3.41 -5.73 -14.86
N LEU A 167 2.89 -5.41 -16.05
CA LEU A 167 2.17 -6.35 -16.93
C LEU A 167 3.10 -7.38 -17.62
N GLY A 168 4.42 -7.16 -17.57
CA GLY A 168 5.41 -8.01 -18.23
C GLY A 168 5.42 -7.83 -19.76
N GLU A 169 5.12 -6.62 -20.22
CA GLU A 169 5.13 -6.18 -21.61
C GLU A 169 6.42 -5.44 -21.98
N ALA A 170 7.22 -5.03 -20.99
CA ALA A 170 8.52 -4.41 -21.20
C ALA A 170 9.57 -5.48 -21.58
N GLU A 171 10.10 -5.39 -22.80
CA GLU A 171 11.19 -6.23 -23.34
C GLU A 171 12.58 -5.80 -22.87
#